data_AF-A0A1Y3AS94-F1
#
_entry.id   AF-A0A1Y3AS94-F1
#
_cell.length_a   1.000
_cell.length_b   1.000
_cell.length_c   1.000
_cell.angle_alpha   90.00
_cell.angle_beta   90.00
_cell.angle_gamma   90.00
#
_symmetry.space_group_name_H-M   'P 1'
#
loop_
_entity.id
_entity.type
_entity.pdbx_description
1 polymer ?
#
loop_
_entity_poly.entity_id
_entity_poly.type
_entity_poly.pdbx_seq_one_letter_code
_entity_poly.pdbx_strand_id
1 'polypeptide(L)'
;DDHYSNQLTVPFSLDRSKSEFSFLARLILRFDFRTITMFLYSWGFFMATLPLIFLRIFTSNDDNYIKYMCNLSRRRYIRKVIFRLFLLSHQDKLFYPIIILPFYSVIGPWFLAFLVSDYVGIVFAWGQFIDGTFLPVGFTFVFAAIFMLIFHLPFMIGLSIIVYLRYVEIEKNNQNGNEHSDNSPRTRRINSKRIFKKMYFYALICVILTASQFFTVFIFYTSYGFLAFITNFYVWSCVVYLLLVKFALNLDGHDFKPMENKTTYQPCSQTRTNNINDEQN
;
A
#
# COMPACT_ATOMS: atom_id res chain seq x y z
N ASP A 1 -7.39 4.77 62.57
CA ASP A 1 -8.51 5.46 61.89
C ASP A 1 -8.02 6.39 60.78
N ASP A 2 -7.37 5.84 59.74
CA ASP A 2 -6.87 6.61 58.58
C ASP A 2 -7.54 6.14 57.27
N HIS A 3 -8.87 6.02 57.26
CA HIS A 3 -9.57 5.27 56.21
C HIS A 3 -10.16 6.12 55.05
N TYR A 4 -9.98 7.44 55.01
CA TYR A 4 -10.58 8.30 53.96
C TYR A 4 -9.74 9.54 53.62
N SER A 5 -8.64 9.40 52.88
CA SER A 5 -7.84 10.56 52.42
C SER A 5 -7.76 10.74 50.90
N ASN A 6 -8.57 10.03 50.12
CA ASN A 6 -8.64 10.20 48.66
C ASN A 6 -10.08 10.52 48.21
N GLN A 7 -10.66 11.61 48.71
CA GLN A 7 -11.90 12.15 48.15
C GLN A 7 -11.58 13.05 46.95
N LEU A 8 -11.88 12.56 45.74
CA LEU A 8 -11.72 13.29 44.50
C LEU A 8 -12.94 14.19 44.31
N THR A 9 -12.79 15.49 44.53
CA THR A 9 -13.85 16.48 44.35
C THR A 9 -14.08 16.72 42.86
N VAL A 10 -15.14 16.11 42.31
CA VAL A 10 -15.55 16.34 40.92
C VAL A 10 -16.57 17.50 40.90
N PRO A 11 -16.32 18.60 40.17
CA PRO A 11 -17.27 19.70 40.09
C PRO A 11 -18.49 19.29 39.25
N PHE A 12 -19.67 19.29 39.88
CA PHE A 12 -20.96 19.06 39.22
C PHE A 12 -21.84 20.29 39.42
N SER A 13 -22.36 20.88 38.33
CA SER A 13 -23.19 22.09 38.42
C SER A 13 -24.67 21.73 38.55
N LEU A 14 -25.30 22.17 39.64
CA LEU A 14 -26.74 22.02 39.88
C LEU A 14 -27.57 23.16 39.25
N ASP A 15 -26.91 24.23 38.80
CA ASP A 15 -27.50 25.50 38.35
C ASP A 15 -27.62 25.64 36.83
N ARG A 16 -27.47 24.54 36.07
CA ARG A 16 -27.38 24.51 34.58
C ARG A 16 -26.25 25.35 33.99
N SER A 17 -25.32 25.88 34.77
CA SER A 17 -24.13 26.53 34.23
C SER A 17 -23.25 25.49 33.52
N LYS A 18 -22.73 25.82 32.33
CA LYS A 18 -21.87 24.88 31.58
C LYS A 18 -20.51 24.84 32.25
N SER A 19 -20.09 23.67 32.72
CA SER A 19 -18.74 23.48 33.24
C SER A 19 -17.70 23.79 32.16
N GLU A 20 -16.83 24.77 32.43
CA GLU A 20 -15.76 25.15 31.51
C GLU A 20 -14.64 24.11 31.52
N PHE A 21 -14.81 23.07 30.72
CA PHE A 21 -13.73 22.12 30.47
C PHE A 21 -12.62 22.78 29.63
N SER A 22 -11.36 22.40 29.87
CA SER A 22 -10.26 22.78 28.99
C SER A 22 -10.56 22.34 27.54
N PHE A 23 -9.99 23.04 26.55
CA PHE A 23 -10.22 22.71 25.15
C PHE A 23 -9.93 21.23 24.83
N LEU A 24 -8.89 20.67 25.46
CA LEU A 24 -8.46 19.28 25.28
C LEU A 24 -9.46 18.28 25.87
N ALA A 25 -10.02 18.57 27.05
CA ALA A 25 -11.09 17.77 27.64
C ALA A 25 -12.38 17.82 26.81
N ARG A 26 -12.73 18.99 26.25
CA ARG A 26 -13.85 19.11 25.30
C ARG A 26 -13.60 18.34 24.01
N LEU A 27 -12.37 18.36 23.49
CA LEU A 27 -12.01 17.63 22.29
C LEU A 27 -12.07 16.12 22.52
N ILE A 28 -11.52 15.62 23.63
CA ILE A 28 -11.58 14.19 24.02
C ILE A 28 -13.04 13.74 24.22
N LEU A 29 -13.87 14.50 24.94
CA LEU A 29 -15.27 14.13 25.17
C LEU A 29 -16.11 14.10 23.88
N ARG A 30 -15.75 14.92 22.88
CA ARG A 30 -16.44 14.98 21.58
C ARG A 30 -15.80 14.07 20.53
N PHE A 31 -14.74 13.35 20.88
CA PHE A 31 -13.96 12.51 19.99
C PHE A 31 -14.66 11.16 19.77
N ASP A 32 -15.44 11.05 18.70
CA ASP A 32 -15.94 9.74 18.26
C ASP A 32 -14.83 9.01 17.49
N PHE A 33 -14.00 8.29 18.25
CA PHE A 33 -12.87 7.53 17.74
C PHE A 33 -13.26 6.53 16.65
N ARG A 34 -14.47 5.94 16.74
CA ARG A 34 -14.97 4.99 15.75
C ARG A 34 -15.19 5.67 14.41
N THR A 35 -15.90 6.80 14.39
CA THR A 35 -16.22 7.52 13.15
C THR A 35 -14.97 8.03 12.45
N ILE A 36 -14.01 8.58 13.19
CA ILE A 36 -12.74 9.05 12.62
C ILE A 36 -11.95 7.89 12.00
N THR A 37 -11.89 6.77 12.70
CA THR A 37 -11.11 5.61 12.24
C THR A 37 -11.75 4.95 11.02
N MET A 38 -13.08 4.87 10.97
CA MET A 38 -13.83 4.46 9.78
C MET A 38 -13.53 5.37 8.59
N PHE A 39 -13.51 6.69 8.80
CA PHE A 39 -13.17 7.65 7.76
C PHE A 39 -11.74 7.46 7.24
N LEU A 40 -10.76 7.31 8.14
CA LEU A 40 -9.36 7.07 7.79
C LEU A 40 -9.17 5.76 7.00
N TYR A 41 -9.83 4.69 7.43
CA TYR A 41 -9.82 3.41 6.73
C TYR A 41 -10.44 3.54 5.33
N SER A 42 -11.61 4.15 5.23
CA SER A 42 -12.31 4.36 3.95
C SER A 42 -11.49 5.20 2.99
N TRP A 43 -10.92 6.31 3.49
CA TRP A 43 -10.02 7.16 2.72
C TRP A 43 -8.79 6.40 2.22
N GLY A 44 -8.14 5.62 3.10
CA GLY A 44 -7.02 4.77 2.75
C GLY A 44 -7.38 3.72 1.69
N PHE A 45 -8.56 3.11 1.80
CA PHE A 45 -9.09 2.18 0.80
C PHE A 45 -9.27 2.82 -0.57
N PHE A 46 -9.91 3.99 -0.64
CA PHE A 46 -10.08 4.70 -1.90
C PHE A 46 -8.74 5.14 -2.49
N MET A 47 -7.81 5.63 -1.66
CA MET A 47 -6.48 6.03 -2.11
C MET A 47 -5.63 4.86 -2.61
N ALA A 48 -5.81 3.66 -2.05
CA ALA A 48 -5.12 2.47 -2.51
C ALA A 48 -5.71 1.93 -3.81
N THR A 49 -7.04 1.88 -3.93
CA THR A 49 -7.72 1.15 -5.02
C THR A 49 -8.05 2.02 -6.24
N LEU A 50 -8.61 3.23 -6.04
CA LEU A 50 -9.10 4.07 -7.13
C LEU A 50 -8.01 4.46 -8.13
N PRO A 51 -6.81 4.91 -7.73
CA PRO A 51 -5.79 5.32 -8.69
C PRO A 51 -5.35 4.18 -9.61
N LEU A 52 -5.22 2.96 -9.07
CA LEU A 52 -4.82 1.77 -9.84
C LEU A 52 -5.91 1.35 -10.84
N ILE A 53 -7.17 1.31 -10.39
CA ILE A 53 -8.31 0.96 -11.24
C ILE A 53 -8.52 2.01 -12.33
N PHE A 54 -8.48 3.30 -11.97
CA PHE A 54 -8.59 4.41 -12.90
C PHE A 54 -7.51 4.34 -13.97
N LEU A 55 -6.23 4.18 -13.59
CA LEU A 55 -5.12 4.09 -14.54
C LEU A 55 -5.27 2.90 -15.50
N ARG A 56 -5.79 1.76 -15.01
CA ARG A 56 -6.02 0.58 -15.85
C ARG A 56 -7.16 0.81 -16.85
N ILE A 57 -8.29 1.36 -16.42
CA ILE A 57 -9.45 1.61 -17.30
C ILE A 57 -9.11 2.66 -18.36
N PHE A 58 -8.56 3.81 -17.95
CA PHE A 58 -8.27 4.91 -18.87
C PHE A 58 -7.24 4.54 -19.93
N THR A 59 -6.26 3.71 -19.58
CA THR A 59 -5.20 3.35 -20.53
C THR A 59 -5.51 2.10 -21.36
N SER A 60 -6.48 1.29 -20.94
CA SER A 60 -6.91 0.13 -21.72
C SER A 60 -7.59 0.55 -23.04
N ASN A 61 -8.13 1.76 -23.12
CA ASN A 61 -9.03 2.17 -24.20
C ASN A 61 -8.36 2.91 -25.35
N ASP A 62 -7.13 3.42 -25.19
CA ASP A 62 -6.49 4.25 -26.21
C ASP A 62 -4.95 4.19 -26.16
N ASP A 63 -4.34 3.80 -27.27
CA ASP A 63 -2.89 3.66 -27.43
C ASP A 63 -2.15 5.01 -27.33
N ASN A 64 -2.84 6.13 -27.61
CA ASN A 64 -2.28 7.47 -27.45
C ASN A 64 -1.99 7.80 -25.97
N TYR A 65 -2.76 7.23 -25.04
CA TYR A 65 -2.54 7.45 -23.60
C TYR A 65 -1.30 6.71 -23.10
N ILE A 66 -0.95 5.56 -23.66
CA ILE A 66 0.31 4.87 -23.34
C ILE A 66 1.49 5.79 -23.71
N LYS A 67 1.46 6.37 -24.91
CA LYS A 67 2.48 7.34 -25.35
C LYS A 67 2.54 8.58 -24.46
N TYR A 68 1.39 9.10 -24.03
CA TYR A 68 1.31 10.20 -23.07
C TYR A 68 1.93 9.85 -21.71
N MET A 69 1.62 8.66 -21.17
CA MET A 69 2.13 8.18 -19.89
C MET A 69 3.65 7.99 -19.92
N CYS A 70 4.19 7.46 -21.02
CA CYS A 70 5.63 7.38 -21.23
C CYS A 70 6.28 8.77 -21.22
N ASN A 71 5.70 9.76 -21.90
CA ASN A 71 6.21 11.14 -21.87
C ASN A 71 6.09 11.77 -20.47
N LEU A 72 5.12 11.34 -19.67
CA LEU A 72 4.93 11.79 -18.28
C LEU A 72 6.10 11.43 -17.35
N SER A 73 6.79 10.32 -17.62
CA SER A 73 8.02 9.91 -16.91
C SER A 73 9.09 11.00 -16.89
N ARG A 74 9.08 11.91 -17.89
CA ARG A 74 10.08 12.95 -18.11
C ARG A 74 9.90 14.21 -17.24
N ARG A 75 8.71 14.45 -16.65
CA ARG A 75 8.35 15.71 -15.95
C ARG A 75 8.28 15.56 -14.41
N ARG A 76 7.77 16.61 -13.72
CA ARG A 76 7.66 16.81 -12.25
C ARG A 76 7.40 15.52 -11.42
N TYR A 77 7.83 15.52 -10.16
CA TYR A 77 7.73 14.38 -9.22
C TYR A 77 6.39 13.62 -9.22
N ILE A 78 5.26 14.34 -9.20
CA ILE A 78 3.91 13.72 -9.19
C ILE A 78 3.68 12.85 -10.43
N ARG A 79 4.12 13.31 -11.60
CA ARG A 79 3.98 12.56 -12.86
C ARG A 79 4.82 11.28 -12.88
N LYS A 80 5.97 11.29 -12.22
CA LYS A 80 6.78 10.07 -12.02
C LYS A 80 6.08 9.07 -11.13
N VAL A 81 5.40 9.52 -10.08
CA VAL A 81 4.60 8.62 -9.22
C VAL A 81 3.46 8.00 -10.03
N ILE A 82 2.74 8.81 -10.82
CA ILE A 82 1.67 8.32 -11.70
C ILE A 82 2.20 7.28 -12.68
N PHE A 83 3.34 7.51 -13.32
CA PHE A 83 3.94 6.54 -14.25
C PHE A 83 4.34 5.22 -13.56
N ARG A 84 4.84 5.28 -12.31
CA ARG A 84 5.16 4.06 -11.53
C ARG A 84 3.91 3.26 -11.20
N LEU A 85 2.83 3.93 -10.81
CA LEU A 85 1.54 3.30 -10.54
C LEU A 85 0.91 2.73 -11.80
N PHE A 86 1.09 3.41 -12.93
CA PHE A 86 0.65 2.94 -14.25
C PHE A 86 1.35 1.63 -14.65
N LEU A 87 2.67 1.54 -14.46
CA LEU A 87 3.40 0.30 -14.71
C LEU A 87 2.90 -0.83 -13.80
N LEU A 88 2.66 -0.53 -12.51
CA LEU A 88 2.13 -1.49 -11.56
C LEU A 88 0.72 -1.98 -11.96
N SER A 89 -0.14 -1.10 -12.47
CA SER A 89 -1.52 -1.44 -12.84
C SER A 89 -1.65 -2.34 -14.06
N HIS A 90 -0.64 -2.32 -14.95
CA HIS A 90 -0.60 -3.14 -16.17
C HIS A 90 0.02 -4.52 -15.96
N GLN A 91 0.59 -4.79 -14.78
CA GLN A 91 1.15 -6.09 -14.45
C GLN A 91 0.09 -6.94 -13.74
N ASP A 92 -0.60 -7.81 -14.49
CA ASP A 92 -1.71 -8.62 -13.97
C ASP A 92 -1.37 -9.41 -12.71
N LYS A 93 -0.20 -10.07 -12.71
CA LYS A 93 0.30 -10.87 -11.58
C LYS A 93 0.42 -10.06 -10.28
N LEU A 94 0.64 -8.75 -10.38
CA LEU A 94 0.79 -7.85 -9.23
C LEU A 94 -0.51 -7.08 -8.93
N PHE A 95 -1.25 -6.68 -9.97
CA PHE A 95 -2.45 -5.88 -9.85
C PHE A 95 -3.56 -6.59 -9.06
N TYR A 96 -3.88 -7.84 -9.42
CA TYR A 96 -5.01 -8.54 -8.78
C TYR A 96 -4.82 -8.72 -7.28
N PRO A 97 -3.67 -9.23 -6.77
CA PRO A 97 -3.51 -9.38 -5.32
C PRO A 97 -3.50 -8.04 -4.57
N ILE A 98 -2.95 -6.97 -5.16
CA ILE A 98 -2.93 -5.63 -4.53
C ILE A 98 -4.34 -5.06 -4.38
N ILE A 99 -5.24 -5.31 -5.33
CA ILE A 99 -6.62 -4.85 -5.24
C ILE A 99 -7.46 -5.77 -4.35
N ILE A 100 -7.31 -7.10 -4.49
CA ILE A 100 -8.11 -8.07 -3.73
C ILE A 100 -7.88 -7.93 -2.22
N LEU A 101 -6.66 -7.64 -1.76
CA LEU A 101 -6.35 -7.52 -0.33
C LEU A 101 -7.19 -6.42 0.38
N PRO A 102 -7.22 -5.15 -0.08
CA PRO A 102 -8.14 -4.12 0.42
C PRO A 102 -9.60 -4.52 0.36
N PHE A 103 -10.06 -5.10 -0.75
CA PHE A 103 -11.47 -5.53 -0.88
C PHE A 103 -11.83 -6.62 0.14
N TYR A 104 -10.96 -7.61 0.30
CA TYR A 104 -11.11 -8.65 1.31
C TYR A 104 -11.12 -8.06 2.72
N SER A 105 -10.29 -7.03 2.99
CA SER A 105 -10.29 -6.37 4.31
C SER A 105 -11.64 -5.71 4.66
N VAL A 106 -12.42 -5.28 3.66
CA VAL A 106 -13.77 -4.72 3.87
C VAL A 106 -14.80 -5.84 4.10
N ILE A 107 -14.75 -6.89 3.27
CA ILE A 107 -15.74 -7.98 3.27
C ILE A 107 -15.55 -8.88 4.52
N GLY A 108 -14.30 -9.21 4.85
CA GLY A 108 -13.94 -10.21 5.87
C GLY A 108 -14.27 -11.65 5.45
N PRO A 109 -14.14 -12.64 6.36
CA PRO A 109 -13.78 -12.54 7.77
C PRO A 109 -12.29 -12.30 7.99
N TRP A 110 -11.96 -11.61 9.09
CA TRP A 110 -10.57 -11.31 9.43
C TRP A 110 -9.89 -12.44 10.17
N PHE A 111 -10.58 -13.03 11.14
CA PHE A 111 -10.13 -14.23 11.83
C PHE A 111 -11.31 -14.85 12.58
N LEU A 112 -11.15 -16.12 12.93
CA LEU A 112 -12.01 -16.84 13.85
C LEU A 112 -11.30 -16.96 15.19
N ALA A 113 -12.03 -16.76 16.28
CA ALA A 113 -11.47 -16.79 17.62
C ALA A 113 -12.47 -17.38 18.61
N PHE A 114 -11.97 -17.99 19.69
CA PHE A 114 -12.79 -18.28 20.87
C PHE A 114 -13.01 -16.97 21.63
N LEU A 115 -14.14 -16.32 21.40
CA LEU A 115 -14.46 -15.03 22.02
C LEU A 115 -15.06 -15.20 23.42
N VAL A 116 -15.76 -16.31 23.65
CA VAL A 116 -16.29 -16.77 24.94
C VAL A 116 -15.90 -18.24 25.06
N SER A 117 -15.66 -18.74 26.29
CA SER A 117 -15.04 -20.05 26.55
C SER A 117 -15.58 -21.21 25.71
N ASP A 118 -16.86 -21.20 25.36
CA ASP A 118 -17.50 -22.30 24.61
C ASP A 118 -17.91 -21.93 23.17
N TYR A 119 -17.70 -20.68 22.72
CA TYR A 119 -18.20 -20.20 21.42
C TYR A 119 -17.11 -19.62 20.52
N VAL A 120 -17.05 -20.16 19.30
CA VAL A 120 -16.24 -19.59 18.21
C VAL A 120 -16.99 -18.40 17.61
N GLY A 121 -16.36 -17.24 17.65
CA GLY A 121 -16.82 -16.04 16.98
C GLY A 121 -16.05 -15.75 15.70
N ILE A 122 -16.73 -15.08 14.77
CA ILE A 122 -16.14 -14.60 13.51
C ILE A 122 -16.00 -13.09 13.60
N VAL A 123 -14.77 -12.59 13.41
CA VAL A 123 -14.45 -11.17 13.53
C VAL A 123 -14.34 -10.54 12.14
N PHE A 124 -15.00 -9.40 11.96
CA PHE A 124 -14.96 -8.55 10.77
C PHE A 124 -14.42 -7.17 11.14
N ALA A 125 -14.06 -6.37 10.12
CA ALA A 125 -13.70 -4.96 10.33
C ALA A 125 -14.83 -4.17 11.01
N TRP A 126 -16.08 -4.47 10.66
CA TRP A 126 -17.28 -3.73 11.06
C TRP A 126 -18.04 -4.31 12.26
N GLY A 127 -17.60 -5.45 12.79
CA GLY A 127 -18.20 -6.07 13.98
C GLY A 127 -17.83 -7.53 14.11
N GLN A 128 -18.41 -8.21 15.09
CA GLN A 128 -18.17 -9.63 15.33
C GLN A 128 -19.48 -10.38 15.50
N PHE A 129 -19.51 -11.63 15.08
CA PHE A 129 -20.63 -12.53 15.30
C PHE A 129 -20.25 -13.59 16.33
N ILE A 130 -21.07 -13.73 17.37
CA ILE A 130 -20.93 -14.74 18.43
C ILE A 130 -22.26 -15.46 18.54
N ASP A 131 -22.27 -16.77 18.31
CA ASP A 131 -23.47 -17.61 18.47
C ASP A 131 -24.74 -17.04 17.80
N GLY A 132 -24.60 -16.58 16.55
CA GLY A 132 -25.70 -15.96 15.79
C GLY A 132 -26.05 -14.51 16.18
N THR A 133 -25.46 -13.96 17.23
CA THR A 133 -25.66 -12.56 17.66
C THR A 133 -24.59 -11.63 17.08
N PHE A 134 -25.01 -10.46 16.60
CA PHE A 134 -24.11 -9.45 16.05
C PHE A 134 -23.73 -8.41 17.12
N LEU A 135 -22.42 -8.26 17.36
CA LEU A 135 -21.88 -7.25 18.25
C LEU A 135 -21.13 -6.19 17.43
N PRO A 136 -21.61 -4.93 17.40
CA PRO A 136 -20.91 -3.85 16.71
C PRO A 136 -19.66 -3.45 17.51
N VAL A 137 -18.48 -3.87 17.03
CA VAL A 137 -17.18 -3.50 17.60
C VAL A 137 -16.54 -2.43 16.73
N GLY A 138 -16.22 -1.27 17.33
CA GLY A 138 -15.55 -0.17 16.63
C GLY A 138 -14.03 -0.27 16.60
N PHE A 139 -13.44 -1.04 17.52
CA PHE A 139 -11.99 -1.07 17.73
C PHE A 139 -11.22 -1.77 16.59
N THR A 140 -11.86 -2.71 15.90
CA THR A 140 -11.33 -3.41 14.72
C THR A 140 -11.00 -2.45 13.57
N PHE A 141 -11.73 -1.34 13.43
CA PHE A 141 -11.40 -0.31 12.45
C PHE A 141 -10.03 0.33 12.68
N VAL A 142 -9.53 0.34 13.91
CA VAL A 142 -8.21 0.94 14.23
C VAL A 142 -7.11 0.15 13.56
N PHE A 143 -7.17 -1.17 13.72
CA PHE A 143 -6.25 -2.08 13.04
C PHE A 143 -6.45 -2.03 11.52
N ALA A 144 -7.68 -1.81 11.03
CA ALA A 144 -7.95 -1.64 9.61
C ALA A 144 -7.29 -0.38 9.03
N ALA A 145 -7.45 0.76 9.71
CA ALA A 145 -6.86 2.02 9.31
C ALA A 145 -5.33 1.94 9.36
N ILE A 146 -4.76 1.35 10.41
CA ILE A 146 -3.32 1.10 10.54
C ILE A 146 -2.83 0.21 9.38
N PHE A 147 -3.49 -0.92 9.14
CA PHE A 147 -3.20 -1.82 8.03
C PHE A 147 -3.15 -1.09 6.69
N MET A 148 -4.18 -0.30 6.39
CA MET A 148 -4.30 0.38 5.10
C MET A 148 -3.28 1.51 4.94
N LEU A 149 -3.16 2.39 5.93
CA LEU A 149 -2.37 3.62 5.82
C LEU A 149 -0.88 3.40 6.05
N ILE A 150 -0.51 2.53 6.99
CA ILE A 150 0.88 2.36 7.43
C ILE A 150 1.55 1.20 6.69
N PHE A 151 0.77 0.17 6.33
CA PHE A 151 1.35 -1.02 5.70
C PHE A 151 1.02 -1.14 4.21
N HIS A 152 -0.26 -1.21 3.85
CA HIS A 152 -0.67 -1.50 2.48
C HIS A 152 -0.27 -0.38 1.51
N LEU A 153 -0.57 0.88 1.85
CA LEU A 153 -0.27 2.03 0.96
C LEU A 153 1.24 2.24 0.77
N PRO A 154 2.09 2.23 1.81
CA PRO A 154 3.54 2.31 1.64
C PRO A 154 4.12 1.10 0.89
N PHE A 155 3.59 -0.11 1.13
CA PHE A 155 3.98 -1.30 0.39
C PHE A 155 3.68 -1.16 -1.11
N MET A 156 2.48 -0.70 -1.46
CA MET A 156 2.07 -0.47 -2.86
C MET A 156 2.98 0.56 -3.56
N ILE A 157 3.33 1.66 -2.88
CA ILE A 157 4.29 2.63 -3.41
C ILE A 157 5.67 1.98 -3.59
N GLY A 158 6.17 1.24 -2.59
CA GLY A 158 7.46 0.54 -2.67
C GLY A 158 7.51 -0.44 -3.84
N LEU A 159 6.44 -1.23 -4.03
CA LEU A 159 6.32 -2.17 -5.12
C LEU A 159 6.30 -1.48 -6.49
N SER A 160 5.60 -0.35 -6.62
CA SER A 160 5.60 0.45 -7.85
C SER A 160 7.00 0.95 -8.23
N ILE A 161 7.85 1.24 -7.23
CA ILE A 161 9.24 1.65 -7.44
C ILE A 161 10.09 0.46 -7.90
N ILE A 162 9.90 -0.72 -7.32
CA ILE A 162 10.61 -1.96 -7.71
C ILE A 162 10.30 -2.27 -9.17
N VAL A 163 9.02 -2.29 -9.55
CA VAL A 163 8.58 -2.54 -10.94
C VAL A 163 9.17 -1.51 -11.91
N TYR A 164 9.17 -0.23 -11.54
CA TYR A 164 9.79 0.82 -12.36
C TYR A 164 11.31 0.64 -12.52
N LEU A 165 12.03 0.30 -11.44
CA LEU A 165 13.48 0.06 -11.53
C LEU A 165 13.79 -1.14 -12.42
N ARG A 166 12.94 -2.17 -12.36
CA ARG A 166 13.05 -3.36 -13.22
C ARG A 166 12.78 -3.03 -14.69
N TYR A 167 11.76 -2.23 -14.97
CA TYR A 167 11.49 -1.71 -16.31
C TYR A 167 12.69 -0.94 -16.87
N VAL A 168 13.29 -0.02 -16.09
CA VAL A 168 14.47 0.76 -16.52
C VAL A 168 15.71 -0.11 -16.75
N GLU A 169 15.87 -1.19 -15.97
CA GLU A 169 16.95 -2.16 -16.17
C GLU A 169 16.80 -2.90 -17.50
N ILE A 170 15.60 -3.39 -17.81
CA ILE A 170 15.29 -4.12 -19.06
C ILE A 170 15.45 -3.19 -20.28
N GLU A 171 14.88 -1.98 -20.23
CA GLU A 171 14.99 -1.01 -21.33
C GLU A 171 16.46 -0.70 -21.64
N LYS A 172 17.28 -0.47 -20.62
CA LYS A 172 18.73 -0.27 -20.79
C LYS A 172 19.41 -1.48 -21.40
N ASN A 173 19.10 -2.69 -20.94
CA ASN A 173 19.71 -3.91 -21.47
C ASN A 173 19.37 -4.13 -22.95
N ASN A 174 18.15 -3.83 -23.39
CA ASN A 174 17.74 -3.93 -24.79
C ASN A 174 18.47 -2.92 -25.68
N GLN A 175 18.59 -1.65 -25.28
CA GLN A 175 19.31 -0.63 -26.07
C GLN A 175 20.77 -0.99 -26.31
N ASN A 176 21.39 -1.61 -25.32
CA ASN A 176 22.77 -2.02 -25.40
C ASN A 176 23.06 -3.16 -26.40
N GLY A 177 22.04 -3.92 -26.78
CA GLY A 177 22.16 -4.94 -27.82
C GLY A 177 22.09 -4.35 -29.23
N ASN A 178 21.46 -3.17 -29.39
CA ASN A 178 21.12 -2.60 -30.69
C ASN A 178 21.97 -1.38 -31.10
N GLU A 179 22.69 -0.71 -30.18
CA GLU A 179 23.46 0.53 -30.48
C GLU A 179 24.89 0.53 -29.91
N HIS A 180 25.84 1.01 -30.73
CA HIS A 180 27.21 1.38 -30.38
C HIS A 180 27.19 2.61 -29.45
N SER A 181 26.89 2.41 -28.17
CA SER A 181 26.85 3.49 -27.18
C SER A 181 28.27 4.01 -26.88
N ASP A 182 28.51 5.31 -27.09
CA ASP A 182 29.74 6.06 -26.71
C ASP A 182 30.08 6.04 -25.20
N ASN A 183 29.21 5.45 -24.37
CA ASN A 183 29.48 5.34 -22.95
C ASN A 183 30.47 4.22 -22.66
N SER A 184 31.59 4.59 -22.03
CA SER A 184 32.58 3.64 -21.49
C SER A 184 31.91 2.44 -20.80
N PRO A 185 32.33 1.20 -21.09
CA PRO A 185 31.77 -0.02 -20.48
C PRO A 185 31.86 -0.01 -18.94
N ARG A 186 32.82 0.74 -18.37
CA ARG A 186 32.90 0.98 -16.92
C ARG A 186 31.72 1.79 -16.38
N THR A 187 31.38 2.91 -17.01
CA THR A 187 30.26 3.78 -16.59
C THR A 187 28.93 3.04 -16.65
N ARG A 188 28.75 2.20 -17.67
CA ARG A 188 27.56 1.34 -17.83
C ARG A 188 27.42 0.31 -16.72
N ARG A 189 28.50 -0.41 -16.39
CA ARG A 189 28.51 -1.40 -15.29
C ARG A 189 28.21 -0.75 -13.94
N ILE A 190 28.71 0.46 -13.69
CA ILE A 190 28.46 1.21 -12.46
C ILE A 190 26.97 1.58 -12.35
N ASN A 191 26.36 2.06 -13.43
CA ASN A 191 24.96 2.47 -13.44
C ASN A 191 23.99 1.28 -13.26
N SER A 192 24.26 0.14 -13.88
CA SER A 192 23.48 -1.10 -13.65
C SER A 192 23.57 -1.55 -12.19
N LYS A 193 24.78 -1.62 -11.61
CA LYS A 193 24.96 -1.95 -10.19
C LYS A 193 24.22 -0.98 -9.25
N ARG A 194 24.17 0.31 -9.58
CA ARG A 194 23.42 1.32 -8.80
C ARG A 194 21.91 1.07 -8.84
N ILE A 195 21.35 0.71 -10.00
CA ILE A 195 19.92 0.39 -10.14
C ILE A 195 19.58 -0.87 -9.35
N PHE A 196 20.39 -1.92 -9.50
CA PHE A 196 20.24 -3.17 -8.75
C PHE A 196 20.28 -2.92 -7.24
N LYS A 197 21.29 -2.20 -6.74
CA LYS A 197 21.36 -1.84 -5.30
C LYS A 197 20.11 -1.08 -4.82
N LYS A 198 19.59 -0.14 -5.61
CA LYS A 198 18.35 0.58 -5.26
C LYS A 198 17.14 -0.35 -5.24
N MET A 199 17.02 -1.27 -6.19
CA MET A 199 15.92 -2.24 -6.25
C MET A 199 15.89 -3.11 -4.99
N TYR A 200 17.02 -3.71 -4.61
CA TYR A 200 17.10 -4.52 -3.38
C TYR A 200 16.92 -3.71 -2.10
N PHE A 201 17.33 -2.44 -2.08
CA PHE A 201 17.07 -1.55 -0.95
C PHE A 201 15.57 -1.34 -0.73
N TYR A 202 14.80 -1.07 -1.79
CA TYR A 202 13.34 -0.94 -1.68
C TYR A 202 12.66 -2.27 -1.39
N ALA A 203 13.15 -3.38 -1.96
CA ALA A 203 12.64 -4.71 -1.61
C ALA A 203 12.86 -5.04 -0.12
N LEU A 204 14.03 -4.68 0.43
CA LEU A 204 14.32 -4.81 1.86
C LEU A 204 13.35 -3.99 2.71
N ILE A 205 13.05 -2.74 2.33
CA ILE A 205 12.04 -1.92 3.00
C ILE A 205 10.67 -2.60 2.98
N CYS A 206 10.23 -3.13 1.83
CA CYS A 206 8.96 -3.86 1.73
C CYS A 206 8.93 -5.10 2.63
N VAL A 207 10.04 -5.84 2.73
CA VAL A 207 10.17 -7.00 3.63
C VAL A 207 10.13 -6.56 5.09
N ILE A 208 10.80 -5.46 5.47
CA ILE A 208 10.75 -4.91 6.83
C ILE A 208 9.33 -4.46 7.19
N LEU A 209 8.63 -3.80 6.27
CA LEU A 209 7.22 -3.41 6.45
C LEU A 209 6.31 -4.63 6.62
N THR A 210 6.59 -5.71 5.89
CA THR A 210 5.85 -6.98 6.05
C THR A 210 6.19 -7.65 7.38
N ALA A 211 7.46 -7.59 7.81
CA ALA A 211 7.91 -8.11 9.09
C ALA A 211 7.25 -7.37 10.26
N SER A 212 7.08 -6.05 10.18
CA SER A 212 6.41 -5.29 11.24
C SER A 212 4.92 -5.59 11.37
N GLN A 213 4.25 -6.13 10.34
CA GLN A 213 2.87 -6.64 10.47
C GLN A 213 2.76 -7.85 11.41
N PHE A 214 3.82 -8.65 11.55
CA PHE A 214 3.83 -9.76 12.51
C PHE A 214 3.65 -9.28 13.95
N PHE A 215 4.02 -8.04 14.26
CA PHE A 215 3.73 -7.46 15.57
C PHE A 215 2.22 -7.34 15.83
N THR A 216 1.46 -6.89 14.82
CA THR A 216 0.00 -6.84 14.91
C THR A 216 -0.61 -8.23 15.05
N VAL A 217 -0.11 -9.19 14.27
CA VAL A 217 -0.52 -10.60 14.40
C VAL A 217 -0.24 -11.15 15.80
N PHE A 218 0.91 -10.81 16.38
CA PHE A 218 1.28 -11.23 17.72
C PHE A 218 0.31 -10.69 18.78
N ILE A 219 -0.13 -9.43 18.64
CA ILE A 219 -1.17 -8.85 19.52
C ILE A 219 -2.49 -9.64 19.42
N PHE A 220 -2.89 -10.05 18.22
CA PHE A 220 -4.09 -10.88 18.05
C PHE A 220 -3.93 -12.28 18.63
N TYR A 221 -2.74 -12.88 18.49
CA TYR A 221 -2.44 -14.17 19.11
C TYR A 221 -2.52 -14.11 20.63
N THR A 222 -1.96 -13.09 21.27
CA THR A 222 -2.02 -12.96 22.73
C THR A 222 -3.44 -12.66 23.24
N SER A 223 -4.25 -11.96 22.45
CA SER A 223 -5.60 -11.57 22.84
C SER A 223 -6.64 -12.66 22.59
N TYR A 224 -6.52 -13.43 21.50
CA TYR A 224 -7.56 -14.34 21.01
C TYR A 224 -7.10 -15.79 20.82
N GLY A 225 -5.83 -16.09 21.10
CA GLY A 225 -5.26 -17.43 21.05
C GLY A 225 -4.86 -17.92 19.65
N PHE A 226 -4.56 -19.21 19.56
CA PHE A 226 -3.96 -19.83 18.38
C PHE A 226 -4.90 -19.89 17.15
N LEU A 227 -6.20 -20.08 17.35
CA LEU A 227 -7.18 -20.11 16.25
C LEU A 227 -7.20 -18.78 15.48
N ALA A 228 -7.12 -17.68 16.24
CA ALA A 228 -7.07 -16.33 15.69
C ALA A 228 -5.76 -16.02 14.96
N PHE A 229 -4.69 -16.77 15.23
CA PHE A 229 -3.41 -16.65 14.54
C PHE A 229 -3.44 -17.32 13.16
N ILE A 230 -3.90 -18.58 13.08
CA ILE A 230 -3.93 -19.33 11.80
C ILE A 230 -4.91 -18.69 10.81
N THR A 231 -6.08 -18.30 11.29
CA THR A 231 -7.15 -17.77 10.44
C THR A 231 -6.97 -16.28 10.14
N ASN A 232 -5.91 -15.65 10.66
CA ASN A 232 -5.73 -14.22 10.56
C ASN A 232 -5.44 -13.75 9.14
N PHE A 233 -6.27 -12.86 8.64
CA PHE A 233 -6.07 -12.10 7.41
C PHE A 233 -4.66 -11.50 7.33
N TYR A 234 -4.14 -10.95 8.44
CA TYR A 234 -2.83 -10.31 8.44
C TYR A 234 -1.69 -11.31 8.16
N VAL A 235 -1.77 -12.53 8.68
CA VAL A 235 -0.78 -13.59 8.41
C VAL A 235 -0.76 -13.94 6.93
N TRP A 236 -1.93 -14.17 6.34
CA TRP A 236 -2.06 -14.48 4.93
C TRP A 236 -1.65 -13.30 4.04
N SER A 237 -1.91 -12.07 4.48
CA SER A 237 -1.45 -10.87 3.78
C SER A 237 0.08 -10.78 3.73
N CYS A 238 0.78 -11.15 4.81
CA CYS A 238 2.25 -11.22 4.81
C CYS A 238 2.78 -12.19 3.76
N VAL A 239 2.17 -13.37 3.65
CA VAL A 239 2.55 -14.38 2.63
C VAL A 239 2.36 -13.81 1.23
N VAL A 240 1.22 -13.18 0.96
CA VAL A 240 0.94 -12.54 -0.34
C VAL A 240 1.94 -11.42 -0.63
N TYR A 241 2.27 -10.57 0.34
CA TYR A 241 3.25 -9.49 0.16
C TYR A 241 4.65 -10.01 -0.17
N LEU A 242 5.11 -11.07 0.50
CA LEU A 242 6.40 -11.70 0.19
C LEU A 242 6.41 -12.30 -1.22
N LEU A 243 5.32 -12.95 -1.62
CA LEU A 243 5.16 -13.46 -2.99
C LEU A 243 5.15 -12.34 -4.03
N LEU A 244 4.47 -11.22 -3.76
CA LEU A 244 4.45 -10.05 -4.63
C LEU A 244 5.84 -9.42 -4.81
N VAL A 245 6.62 -9.30 -3.74
CA VAL A 245 8.01 -8.82 -3.84
C VAL A 245 8.84 -9.78 -4.69
N LYS A 246 8.73 -11.10 -4.47
CA LYS A 246 9.42 -12.11 -5.29
C LYS A 246 9.03 -12.01 -6.76
N PHE A 247 7.74 -11.86 -7.07
CA PHE A 247 7.27 -11.71 -8.44
C PHE A 247 7.77 -10.42 -9.07
N ALA A 248 7.73 -9.30 -8.36
CA ALA A 248 8.22 -8.02 -8.89
C ALA A 248 9.73 -8.03 -9.20
N LEU A 249 10.53 -8.75 -8.43
CA LEU A 249 11.97 -8.92 -8.69
C LEU A 249 12.25 -9.85 -9.88
N ASN A 250 11.36 -10.81 -10.14
CA ASN A 250 11.51 -11.81 -11.20
C ASN A 250 10.77 -11.45 -12.51
N LEU A 251 10.21 -10.24 -12.64
CA LEU A 251 9.58 -9.79 -13.88
C LEU A 251 10.59 -9.82 -15.03
N ASP A 252 10.14 -10.30 -16.18
CA ASP A 252 10.94 -10.41 -17.40
C ASP A 252 10.41 -9.47 -18.50
N GLY A 253 11.21 -9.22 -19.54
CA GLY A 253 10.85 -8.33 -20.64
C GLY A 253 9.53 -8.72 -21.34
N HIS A 254 9.20 -10.01 -21.37
CA HIS A 254 7.92 -10.50 -21.90
C HIS A 254 6.69 -9.96 -21.18
N ASP A 255 6.78 -9.69 -19.87
CA ASP A 255 5.68 -9.12 -19.09
C ASP A 255 5.45 -7.63 -19.43
N PHE A 256 6.42 -6.97 -20.09
CA PHE A 256 6.34 -5.59 -20.57
C PHE A 256 6.05 -5.47 -22.08
N LYS A 257 6.16 -6.56 -22.86
CA LYS A 257 5.92 -6.59 -24.32
C LYS A 257 4.54 -6.10 -24.79
N PRO A 258 3.43 -6.23 -24.03
CA PRO A 258 2.16 -5.63 -24.45
C PRO A 258 2.23 -4.10 -24.57
N MET A 259 3.13 -3.44 -23.82
CA MET A 259 3.38 -2.01 -23.94
C MET A 259 4.26 -1.70 -25.15
N GLU A 260 5.18 -2.60 -25.51
CA GLU A 260 6.15 -2.43 -26.61
C GLU A 260 5.51 -2.62 -28.00
N ASN A 261 4.67 -3.66 -28.18
CA ASN A 261 3.97 -3.91 -29.45
C ASN A 261 2.98 -2.80 -29.85
N LYS A 262 2.44 -2.08 -28.86
CA LYS A 262 1.58 -0.90 -29.09
C LYS A 262 2.38 0.38 -29.38
N THR A 263 3.68 0.38 -29.09
CA THR A 263 4.62 1.46 -29.39
C THR A 263 5.58 1.03 -30.49
N THR A 264 5.05 0.77 -31.70
CA THR A 264 5.92 0.93 -32.87
C THR A 264 6.21 2.42 -32.96
N TYR A 265 7.50 2.78 -32.83
CA TYR A 265 8.11 4.12 -32.78
C TYR A 265 8.49 4.68 -31.40
N GLN A 266 9.82 4.58 -31.20
CA GLN A 266 10.73 5.29 -30.29
C GLN A 266 10.65 4.97 -28.79
N PRO A 267 11.68 4.26 -28.24
CA PRO A 267 11.83 4.11 -26.80
C PRO A 267 12.00 5.48 -26.13
N CYS A 268 11.39 5.64 -24.96
CA CYS A 268 11.27 6.92 -24.26
C CYS A 268 12.63 7.55 -23.86
N SER A 269 13.69 6.76 -23.95
CA SER A 269 15.09 7.09 -23.71
C SER A 269 15.83 7.69 -24.93
N GLN A 270 15.41 7.43 -26.18
CA GLN A 270 16.12 7.88 -27.39
C GLN A 270 15.85 9.34 -27.79
N THR A 271 14.80 9.99 -27.28
CA THR A 271 14.59 11.43 -27.55
C THR A 271 15.54 12.34 -26.75
N ARG A 272 16.35 11.79 -25.84
CA ARG A 272 17.31 12.55 -25.04
C ARG A 272 18.48 13.09 -25.88
N THR A 273 18.85 12.40 -26.96
CA THR A 273 19.89 12.85 -27.89
C THR A 273 19.33 13.82 -28.93
N ASN A 274 18.10 13.60 -29.40
CA ASN A 274 17.54 14.44 -30.47
C ASN A 274 17.16 15.86 -29.97
N ASN A 275 16.59 15.98 -28.77
CA ASN A 275 16.22 17.30 -28.24
C ASN A 275 17.43 18.19 -27.85
N ILE A 276 18.63 17.63 -27.66
CA ILE A 276 19.84 18.45 -27.43
C ILE A 276 20.37 19.00 -28.75
N ASN A 277 20.19 18.26 -29.85
CA ASN A 277 20.62 18.70 -31.17
C ASN A 277 19.67 19.75 -31.77
N ASP A 278 18.39 19.73 -31.40
CA ASP A 278 17.40 20.72 -31.87
C ASP A 278 17.44 22.06 -31.10
N GLU A 279 18.10 22.13 -29.94
CA GLU A 279 18.35 23.40 -29.22
C GLU A 279 19.68 24.07 -29.63
N GLN A 280 20.46 23.44 -30.52
CA GLN A 280 21.73 23.96 -31.03
C GLN A 280 21.72 24.39 -32.51
N ASN A 281 20.55 24.36 -33.18
CA ASN A 281 20.36 24.88 -34.54
C ASN A 281 19.34 26.02 -34.56
#